data_AF-A0A9J7K8G9-F1
#
_entry.id   AF-A0A9J7K8G9-F1
#
_cell.length_a   1.000
_cell.length_b   1.000
_cell.length_c   1.000
_cell.angle_alpha   90.00
_cell.angle_beta   90.00
_cell.angle_gamma   90.00
#
_symmetry.space_group_name_H-M   'P 1'
#
loop_
_entity.id
_entity.type
_entity.pdbx_description
1 polymer ?
#
loop_
_entity_poly.entity_id
_entity_poly.type
_entity_poly.pdbx_seq_one_letter_code
_entity_poly.pdbx_strand_id
1 'polypeptide(L)'
;MKTTTCSLLIIISLLQLMAPVNMEETLDSVMKKLKEALSRLEHPPSPVTKSLSCTSIKASGALASCPPGMIATGCSCGFACGSWNVQNENICHCLCPIIDWTVARCCQLRK
;
A
#
# COMPACT_ATOMS: atom_id res chain seq x y z
N MET A 1 6.23 65.32 17.13
CA MET A 1 6.35 64.06 16.37
C MET A 1 6.36 62.77 17.21
N LYS A 2 6.42 62.82 18.56
CA LYS A 2 6.46 61.60 19.42
C LYS A 2 5.10 61.10 19.90
N THR A 3 4.09 61.98 20.01
CA THR A 3 2.75 61.62 20.49
C THR A 3 1.94 60.85 19.43
N THR A 4 2.09 61.22 18.17
CA THR A 4 1.40 60.55 17.03
C THR A 4 1.87 59.11 16.86
N THR A 5 3.18 58.85 17.06
CA THR A 5 3.76 57.49 16.98
C THR A 5 3.30 56.60 18.13
N CYS A 6 3.21 57.12 19.37
CA CYS A 6 2.66 56.35 20.49
C CYS A 6 1.18 56.02 20.28
N SER A 7 0.39 56.96 19.79
CA SER A 7 -1.04 56.74 19.51
C SER A 7 -1.24 55.67 18.44
N LEU A 8 -0.43 55.69 17.37
CA LEU A 8 -0.45 54.66 16.31
C LEU A 8 -0.12 53.26 16.84
N LEU A 9 0.89 53.12 17.70
CA LEU A 9 1.27 51.82 18.29
C LEU A 9 0.17 51.25 19.20
N ILE A 10 -0.49 52.12 19.96
CA ILE A 10 -1.62 51.73 20.82
C ILE A 10 -2.80 51.25 19.97
N ILE A 11 -3.11 51.96 18.87
CA ILE A 11 -4.18 51.58 17.93
C ILE A 11 -3.88 50.25 17.26
N ILE A 12 -2.65 50.01 16.80
CA ILE A 12 -2.25 48.73 16.20
C ILE A 12 -2.40 47.58 17.21
N SER A 13 -1.97 47.79 18.45
CA SER A 13 -2.08 46.79 19.52
C SER A 13 -3.54 46.47 19.87
N LEU A 14 -4.42 47.47 19.89
CA LEU A 14 -5.86 47.30 20.08
C LEU A 14 -6.51 46.59 18.89
N LEU A 15 -6.06 46.84 17.65
CA LEU A 15 -6.53 46.11 16.47
C LEU A 15 -6.15 44.62 16.53
N GLN A 16 -4.96 44.28 17.04
CA GLN A 16 -4.55 42.87 17.20
C GLN A 16 -5.32 42.15 18.32
N LEU A 17 -5.88 42.89 19.29
CA LEU A 17 -6.70 42.33 20.36
C LEU A 17 -8.15 42.04 19.91
N MET A 18 -8.63 42.75 18.88
CA MET A 18 -10.00 42.63 18.35
C MET A 18 -10.08 41.65 17.16
N ALA A 19 -8.95 41.25 16.59
CA ALA A 19 -8.90 40.14 15.64
C ALA A 19 -8.63 38.86 16.43
N PRO A 20 -9.61 37.95 16.59
CA PRO A 20 -9.25 36.57 16.86
C PRO A 20 -8.45 36.13 15.62
N VAL A 21 -7.13 36.12 15.70
CA VAL A 21 -6.32 35.41 14.72
C VAL A 21 -6.67 33.94 14.94
N ASN A 22 -7.64 33.50 14.17
CA ASN A 22 -8.37 32.26 14.28
C ASN A 22 -7.53 31.03 13.90
N MET A 23 -6.21 31.10 14.10
CA MET A 23 -5.24 30.07 13.67
C MET A 23 -5.50 28.73 14.36
N GLU A 24 -6.01 28.74 15.59
CA GLU A 24 -6.35 27.53 16.35
C GLU A 24 -7.57 26.81 15.75
N GLU A 25 -8.66 27.54 15.46
CA GLU A 25 -9.82 27.00 14.74
C GLU A 25 -9.44 26.52 13.32
N THR A 26 -8.48 27.20 12.69
CA THR A 26 -7.99 26.85 11.35
C THR A 26 -7.20 25.54 11.36
N LEU A 27 -6.37 25.30 12.38
CA LEU A 27 -5.59 24.06 12.51
C LEU A 27 -6.48 22.86 12.86
N ASP A 28 -7.43 23.03 13.80
CA ASP A 28 -8.40 21.99 14.15
C ASP A 28 -9.28 21.61 12.96
N SER A 29 -9.70 22.60 12.18
CA SER A 29 -10.44 22.39 10.93
C SER A 29 -9.64 21.57 9.93
N VAL A 30 -8.35 21.89 9.73
CA VAL A 30 -7.45 21.14 8.84
C VAL A 30 -7.24 19.71 9.35
N MET A 31 -7.01 19.52 10.65
CA MET A 31 -6.83 18.20 11.26
C MET A 31 -8.09 17.34 11.11
N LYS A 32 -9.27 17.94 11.31
CA LYS A 32 -10.57 17.28 11.11
C LYS A 32 -10.75 16.84 9.65
N LYS A 33 -10.42 17.70 8.67
CA LYS A 33 -10.48 17.38 7.24
C LYS A 33 -9.51 16.25 6.87
N LEU A 34 -8.30 16.25 7.43
CA LEU A 34 -7.32 15.19 7.22
C LEU A 34 -7.80 13.86 7.80
N LYS A 35 -8.36 13.87 9.02
CA LYS A 35 -8.95 12.69 9.65
C LYS A 35 -10.15 12.15 8.86
N GLU A 36 -11.01 13.02 8.32
CA GLU A 36 -12.11 12.64 7.43
C GLU A 36 -11.62 12.05 6.08
N ALA A 37 -10.52 12.56 5.54
CA ALA A 37 -9.93 12.02 4.32
C ALA A 37 -9.29 10.64 4.57
N LEU A 38 -8.58 10.47 5.69
CA LEU A 38 -7.99 9.19 6.09
C LEU A 38 -9.07 8.15 6.41
N SER A 39 -10.15 8.52 7.09
CA SER A 39 -11.24 7.57 7.38
C SER A 39 -11.95 7.08 6.11
N ARG A 40 -12.05 7.92 5.07
CA ARG A 40 -12.53 7.53 3.72
C ARG A 40 -11.54 6.63 2.97
N LEU A 41 -10.25 6.69 3.29
CA LEU A 41 -9.24 5.78 2.73
C LEU A 41 -9.21 4.43 3.45
N GLU A 42 -9.45 4.42 4.77
CA GLU A 42 -9.61 3.19 5.56
C GLU A 42 -10.92 2.47 5.26
N HIS A 43 -11.98 3.24 4.95
CA HIS A 43 -13.31 2.74 4.58
C HIS A 43 -13.71 3.29 3.21
N PRO A 44 -13.09 2.80 2.12
CA PRO A 44 -13.45 3.25 0.79
C PRO A 44 -14.95 2.97 0.57
N PRO A 45 -15.70 3.90 -0.06
CA PRO A 45 -17.16 3.80 -0.25
C PRO A 45 -17.60 2.58 -1.07
N SER A 46 -16.63 1.88 -1.66
CA SER A 46 -16.74 0.53 -2.20
C SER A 46 -15.48 -0.22 -1.74
N PRO A 47 -15.55 -1.50 -1.31
CA PRO A 47 -14.34 -2.28 -1.22
C PRO A 47 -13.68 -2.21 -2.60
N VAL A 48 -12.48 -1.64 -2.70
CA VAL A 48 -11.67 -1.82 -3.90
C VAL A 48 -11.46 -3.33 -3.96
N THR A 49 -12.26 -4.01 -4.77
CA THR A 49 -12.26 -5.46 -4.93
C THR A 49 -10.98 -5.81 -5.66
N LYS A 50 -9.87 -5.86 -4.91
CA LYS A 50 -8.62 -6.36 -5.41
C LYS A 50 -8.86 -7.80 -5.82
N SER A 51 -8.84 -8.05 -7.12
CA SER A 51 -8.99 -9.39 -7.65
C SER A 51 -7.65 -10.10 -7.59
N LEU A 52 -7.65 -11.37 -7.21
CA LEU A 52 -6.46 -12.21 -7.30
C LEU A 52 -6.40 -12.77 -8.73
N SER A 53 -5.42 -12.33 -9.50
CA SER A 53 -5.16 -12.89 -10.84
C SER A 53 -4.09 -13.95 -10.73
N CYS A 54 -4.41 -15.16 -11.18
CA CYS A 54 -3.52 -16.30 -11.09
C CYS A 54 -3.38 -17.03 -12.43
N THR A 55 -2.17 -17.44 -12.76
CA THR A 55 -1.82 -18.30 -13.89
C THR A 55 -0.99 -19.49 -13.42
N SER A 56 -0.86 -20.53 -14.24
CA SER A 56 0.01 -21.67 -13.95
C SER A 56 1.10 -21.75 -15.01
N ILE A 57 2.36 -21.80 -14.58
CA ILE A 57 3.51 -21.94 -15.47
C ILE A 57 4.05 -23.36 -15.33
N LYS A 58 4.02 -24.12 -16.43
CA LYS A 58 4.62 -25.46 -16.50
C LYS A 58 5.98 -25.38 -17.16
N ALA A 59 6.96 -26.10 -16.63
CA ALA A 59 8.28 -26.26 -17.21
C ALA A 59 8.76 -27.71 -17.07
N SER A 60 9.66 -28.13 -17.95
CA SER A 60 10.33 -29.43 -17.88
C SER A 60 11.37 -29.46 -16.76
N GLY A 61 11.54 -30.62 -16.13
CA GLY A 61 12.46 -30.79 -15.01
C GLY A 61 11.92 -30.25 -13.68
N ALA A 62 12.83 -30.06 -12.72
CA ALA A 62 12.50 -29.82 -11.31
C ALA A 62 12.14 -28.38 -10.96
N LEU A 63 12.24 -27.43 -11.90
CA LEU A 63 12.05 -26.00 -11.63
C LEU A 63 10.97 -25.40 -12.52
N ALA A 64 10.10 -24.56 -11.95
CA ALA A 64 9.20 -23.69 -12.70
C ALA A 64 9.17 -22.29 -12.07
N SER A 65 9.35 -21.25 -12.87
CA SER A 65 9.44 -19.86 -12.39
C SER A 65 8.21 -19.06 -12.76
N CYS A 66 7.68 -18.29 -11.82
CA CYS A 66 6.64 -17.32 -12.08
C CYS A 66 7.19 -16.09 -12.83
N PRO A 67 6.36 -15.43 -13.65
CA PRO A 67 6.76 -14.18 -14.30
C PRO A 67 7.06 -13.08 -13.26
N PRO A 68 7.87 -12.07 -13.62
CA PRO A 68 8.12 -10.91 -12.75
C PRO A 68 6.81 -10.25 -12.28
N GLY A 69 6.73 -9.94 -10.99
CA GLY A 69 5.53 -9.32 -10.38
C GLY A 69 4.45 -10.32 -9.93
N MET A 70 4.68 -11.62 -10.09
CA MET A 70 3.85 -12.69 -9.52
C MET A 70 4.63 -13.50 -8.49
N ILE A 71 3.93 -13.96 -7.45
CA ILE A 71 4.45 -14.88 -6.44
C ILE A 71 3.97 -16.31 -6.69
N ALA A 72 4.80 -17.30 -6.36
CA ALA A 72 4.40 -18.70 -6.40
C ALA A 72 3.57 -19.02 -5.13
N THR A 73 2.29 -19.30 -5.32
CA THR A 73 1.36 -19.65 -4.22
C THR A 73 1.25 -21.15 -3.99
N GLY A 74 1.77 -21.96 -4.91
CA GLY A 74 1.83 -23.41 -4.77
C GLY A 74 2.53 -24.07 -5.95
N CYS A 75 3.00 -25.29 -5.73
CA CYS A 75 3.69 -26.06 -6.76
C CYS A 75 2.99 -27.41 -6.99
N SER A 76 3.16 -27.95 -8.18
CA SER A 76 2.80 -29.33 -8.51
C SER A 76 3.94 -29.95 -9.30
N CYS A 77 4.26 -31.19 -8.99
CA CYS A 77 5.36 -31.93 -9.57
C CYS A 77 4.82 -33.17 -10.27
N GLY A 78 5.46 -33.58 -11.36
CA GLY A 78 5.15 -34.86 -11.97
C GLY A 78 5.62 -36.06 -11.15
N PHE A 79 5.40 -37.26 -11.69
CA PHE A 79 5.60 -38.54 -10.97
C PHE A 79 4.94 -38.64 -9.59
N ALA A 80 3.82 -37.93 -9.38
CA ALA A 80 3.14 -37.85 -8.08
C ALA A 80 4.05 -37.38 -6.92
N CYS A 81 5.10 -36.60 -7.23
CA CYS A 81 5.96 -36.03 -6.21
C CYS A 81 5.23 -34.94 -5.41
N GLY A 82 5.04 -35.17 -4.10
CA GLY A 82 4.45 -34.19 -3.18
C GLY A 82 5.47 -33.28 -2.48
N SER A 83 6.76 -33.53 -2.69
CA SER A 83 7.85 -32.80 -2.01
C SER A 83 8.36 -31.66 -2.89
N TRP A 84 8.06 -30.42 -2.51
CA TRP A 84 8.49 -29.22 -3.19
C TRP A 84 8.73 -28.07 -2.22
N ASN A 85 9.49 -27.07 -2.66
CA ASN A 85 9.59 -25.78 -1.97
C ASN A 85 9.51 -24.62 -2.97
N VAL A 86 9.32 -23.41 -2.43
CA VAL A 86 9.40 -22.17 -3.21
C VAL A 86 10.70 -21.47 -2.87
N GLN A 87 11.53 -21.22 -3.89
CA GLN A 87 12.75 -20.42 -3.81
C GLN A 87 12.45 -19.01 -4.29
N ASN A 88 13.05 -18.01 -3.63
CA ASN A 88 12.98 -16.61 -4.02
C ASN A 88 11.53 -16.09 -4.22
N GLU A 89 10.57 -16.69 -3.50
CA GLU A 89 9.13 -16.39 -3.55
C GLU A 89 8.43 -16.65 -4.89
N ASN A 90 9.17 -17.01 -5.95
CA ASN A 90 8.64 -17.11 -7.31
C ASN A 90 9.08 -18.37 -8.09
N ILE A 91 10.00 -19.18 -7.57
CA ILE A 91 10.47 -20.41 -8.24
C ILE A 91 9.99 -21.62 -7.47
N CYS A 92 9.17 -22.46 -8.09
CA CYS A 92 8.87 -23.79 -7.59
C CYS A 92 10.02 -24.75 -7.85
N HIS A 93 10.44 -25.50 -6.84
CA HIS A 93 11.44 -26.55 -6.94
C HIS A 93 10.92 -27.87 -6.37
N CYS A 94 10.81 -28.87 -7.23
CA CYS A 94 10.45 -30.23 -6.86
C CYS A 94 11.67 -31.00 -6.38
N LEU A 95 11.54 -31.67 -5.23
CA LEU A 95 12.66 -32.25 -4.48
C LEU A 95 12.84 -33.75 -4.67
N CYS A 96 11.96 -34.41 -5.42
CA CYS A 96 12.09 -35.85 -5.66
C CYS A 96 13.23 -36.14 -6.66
N PRO A 97 13.87 -37.33 -6.60
CA PRO A 97 15.05 -37.64 -7.41
C PRO A 97 14.84 -37.61 -8.92
N ILE A 98 13.62 -37.90 -9.39
CA ILE A 98 13.27 -37.94 -10.82
C ILE A 98 12.00 -37.12 -10.99
N ILE A 99 12.09 -36.05 -11.80
CA ILE A 99 11.00 -35.14 -12.13
C ILE A 99 10.99 -34.91 -13.64
N ASP A 100 9.87 -35.22 -14.29
CA ASP A 100 9.61 -34.93 -15.70
C ASP A 100 9.20 -33.46 -15.91
N TRP A 101 8.35 -32.94 -15.03
CA TRP A 101 7.89 -31.56 -15.08
C TRP A 101 7.54 -30.98 -13.69
N THR A 102 7.55 -29.65 -13.65
CA THR A 102 7.12 -28.84 -12.50
C THR A 102 6.12 -27.78 -12.97
N VAL A 103 5.12 -27.49 -12.15
CA VAL A 103 4.15 -26.40 -12.35
C VAL A 103 4.21 -25.46 -11.15
N ALA A 104 4.34 -24.17 -11.42
CA ALA A 104 4.18 -23.10 -10.44
C ALA A 104 2.80 -22.45 -10.61
N ARG A 105 2.03 -22.34 -9.52
CA ARG A 105 0.83 -21.50 -9.47
C ARG A 105 1.24 -20.09 -9.10
N CYS A 106 1.10 -19.17 -10.03
CA CYS A 106 1.60 -17.81 -9.95
C CYS A 106 0.43 -16.85 -9.76
N CYS A 107 0.45 -16.03 -8.71
CA CYS A 107 -0.63 -15.08 -8.44
C CYS A 107 -0.10 -13.67 -8.16
N GLN A 108 -0.94 -12.68 -8.44
CA GLN A 108 -0.75 -11.30 -8.03
C GLN A 108 -2.10 -10.65 -7.69
N LEU A 109 -2.06 -9.64 -6.83
CA LEU A 109 -3.21 -8.75 -6.64
C LEU A 109 -3.32 -7.81 -7.85
N ARG A 110 -4.51 -7.72 -8.44
CA ARG A 110 -4.88 -6.72 -9.44
C ARG A 110 -5.76 -5.67 -8.77
N LYS A 111 -5.59 -4.42 -9.18
CA LYS A 111 -6.51 -3.33 -8.86
C LYS A 111 -7.71 -3.38 -9.79
#